data_AF-A0A950KK64-F1
#
_entry.id   AF-A0A950KK64-F1
#
_cell.length_a   1.000
_cell.length_b   1.000
_cell.length_c   1.000
_cell.angle_alpha   90.00
_cell.angle_beta   90.00
_cell.angle_gamma   90.00
#
_symmetry.space_group_name_H-M   'P 1'
#
loop_
_entity.id
_entity.type
_entity.pdbx_description
1 polymer ?
#
loop_
_entity_poly.entity_id
_entity_poly.type
_entity_poly.pdbx_seq_one_letter_code
_entity_poly.pdbx_strand_id
1 'polypeptide(L)'
;NFGKAVQAYIRRCVSRNAPFDRYVAGDDNAISHSAKRGLKLFVSQRVNCVACHSGPLFSDTQFHTTGLHVNTDLSPHADPTEDGRYSALQQVLSNAEGTTGEFNVNSVYSDNRDTGFLTGLVPTDADKGKWRTKELRQVAATPPYMHTGQMPTLMDVINFYDRGGDPPGSFIGTKSPLMHPLHLTLQEKCDLIAFLNTLTGDPLPPGLTQDTSKPDSVVPPDDSNPRDQQIASRHRGGRP
;
A
#
# COMPACT_ATOMS: atom_id res chain seq x y z
N ASN A 1 16.97 15.68 11.13
CA ASN A 1 17.42 15.16 9.81
C ASN A 1 17.02 13.71 9.52
N PHE A 2 16.71 12.86 10.51
CA PHE A 2 16.30 11.46 10.28
C PHE A 2 15.12 11.33 9.30
N GLY A 3 14.00 12.02 9.54
CA GLY A 3 12.82 11.95 8.65
C GLY A 3 13.10 12.39 7.21
N LYS A 4 13.93 13.43 7.01
CA LYS A 4 14.41 13.86 5.69
C LYS A 4 15.26 12.79 4.99
N ALA A 5 16.10 12.09 5.74
CA ALA A 5 16.91 10.98 5.22
C ALA A 5 16.03 9.78 4.80
N VAL A 6 15.06 9.39 5.64
CA VAL A 6 14.08 8.35 5.33
C VAL A 6 13.25 8.72 4.09
N GLN A 7 12.78 9.97 3.99
CA GLN A 7 12.06 10.46 2.81
C GLN A 7 12.92 10.38 1.55
N ALA A 8 14.19 10.81 1.61
CA ALA A 8 15.11 10.74 0.48
C ALA A 8 15.37 9.30 0.04
N TYR A 9 15.45 8.36 0.99
CA TYR A 9 15.57 6.93 0.73
C TYR A 9 14.31 6.35 0.07
N ILE A 10 13.11 6.56 0.66
CA ILE A 10 11.84 6.03 0.13
C ILE A 10 11.56 6.55 -1.29
N ARG A 11 11.98 7.79 -1.61
CA ARG A 11 11.89 8.34 -2.98
C ARG A 11 12.73 7.58 -4.02
N ARG A 12 13.70 6.78 -3.60
CA ARG A 12 14.50 5.90 -4.48
C ARG A 12 13.86 4.53 -4.65
N CYS A 13 12.99 4.12 -3.74
CA CYS A 13 12.30 2.83 -3.76
C CYS A 13 11.14 2.83 -4.77
N VAL A 14 11.48 2.96 -6.06
CA VAL A 14 10.52 3.03 -7.15
C VAL A 14 10.59 1.75 -7.99
N SER A 15 9.49 0.98 -7.99
CA SER A 15 9.26 -0.10 -8.96
C SER A 15 8.71 0.47 -10.27
N ARG A 16 9.13 -0.09 -11.40
CA ARG A 16 8.77 0.35 -12.76
C ARG A 16 8.44 -0.86 -13.65
N ASN A 17 8.06 -0.60 -14.90
CA ASN A 17 7.89 -1.62 -15.93
C ASN A 17 6.84 -2.70 -15.60
N ALA A 18 5.79 -2.36 -14.85
CA ALA A 18 4.67 -3.27 -14.66
C ALA A 18 4.09 -3.67 -16.02
N PRO A 19 3.73 -4.95 -16.25
CA PRO A 19 3.11 -5.40 -17.49
C PRO A 19 1.91 -4.53 -17.92
N PHE A 20 1.12 -4.07 -16.95
CA PHE A 20 0.02 -3.14 -17.22
C PHE A 20 0.47 -1.79 -17.79
N ASP A 21 1.56 -1.21 -17.29
CA ASP A 21 2.07 0.07 -17.78
C ASP A 21 2.52 -0.06 -19.25
N ARG A 22 3.16 -1.18 -19.63
CA ARG A 22 3.51 -1.46 -21.03
C ARG A 22 2.28 -1.64 -21.92
N TYR A 23 1.26 -2.34 -21.41
CA TYR A 23 -0.01 -2.51 -22.12
C TYR A 23 -0.68 -1.16 -22.42
N VAL A 24 -0.74 -0.26 -21.43
CA VAL A 24 -1.28 1.10 -21.62
C VAL A 24 -0.42 1.94 -22.58
N ALA A 25 0.89 1.67 -22.65
CA ALA A 25 1.80 2.31 -23.61
C ALA A 25 1.69 1.77 -25.05
N GLY A 26 0.79 0.80 -25.31
CA GLY A 26 0.51 0.27 -26.65
C GLY A 26 1.09 -1.11 -26.94
N ASP A 27 1.79 -1.75 -26.00
CA ASP A 27 2.19 -3.15 -26.15
C ASP A 27 1.03 -4.08 -25.79
N ASP A 28 0.19 -4.36 -26.79
CA ASP A 28 -0.97 -5.25 -26.64
C ASP A 28 -0.62 -6.65 -26.12
N ASN A 29 0.62 -7.10 -26.27
CA ASN A 29 1.06 -8.42 -25.82
C ASN A 29 1.66 -8.41 -24.42
N ALA A 30 1.77 -7.25 -23.77
CA ALA A 30 2.34 -7.13 -22.44
C ALA A 30 1.53 -7.86 -21.36
N ILE A 31 0.22 -8.07 -21.58
CA ILE A 31 -0.67 -8.78 -20.66
C ILE A 31 -1.48 -9.87 -21.37
N SER A 32 -1.78 -10.94 -20.64
CA SER A 32 -2.52 -12.08 -21.18
C SER A 32 -3.98 -11.75 -21.52
N HIS A 33 -4.64 -12.57 -22.35
CA HIS A 33 -6.07 -12.43 -22.60
C HIS A 33 -6.93 -12.53 -21.33
N SER A 34 -6.50 -13.34 -20.35
CA SER A 34 -7.17 -13.42 -19.04
C SER A 34 -7.06 -12.11 -18.28
N ALA A 35 -5.88 -11.49 -18.25
CA ALA A 35 -5.71 -10.18 -17.64
C ALA A 35 -6.52 -9.08 -18.35
N LYS A 36 -6.65 -9.12 -19.68
CA LYS A 36 -7.52 -8.19 -20.42
C LYS A 36 -9.00 -8.34 -20.04
N ARG A 37 -9.49 -9.58 -19.87
CA ARG A 37 -10.84 -9.82 -19.36
C ARG A 37 -11.00 -9.31 -17.92
N GLY A 38 -9.99 -9.55 -17.07
CA GLY A 38 -9.93 -9.04 -15.70
C GLY A 38 -10.01 -7.52 -15.64
N LEU A 39 -9.23 -6.81 -16.47
CA LEU A 39 -9.27 -5.36 -16.59
C LEU A 39 -10.67 -4.88 -16.99
N LYS A 40 -11.28 -5.51 -18.00
CA LYS A 40 -12.65 -5.17 -18.43
C LYS A 40 -13.66 -5.34 -17.31
N LEU A 41 -13.55 -6.40 -16.50
CA LEU A 41 -14.38 -6.59 -15.32
C LEU A 41 -14.14 -5.50 -14.28
N PHE A 42 -12.87 -5.22 -13.96
CA PHE A 42 -12.45 -4.24 -12.97
C PHE A 42 -13.03 -2.84 -13.22
N VAL A 43 -13.08 -2.42 -14.50
CA VAL A 43 -13.65 -1.12 -14.91
C VAL A 43 -15.13 -1.16 -15.29
N SER A 44 -15.77 -2.32 -15.21
CA SER A 44 -17.18 -2.46 -15.56
C SER A 44 -18.09 -1.85 -14.50
N GLN A 45 -19.29 -1.40 -14.91
CA GLN A 45 -20.31 -0.91 -13.96
C GLN A 45 -20.86 -2.02 -13.04
N ARG A 46 -20.75 -3.29 -13.43
CA ARG A 46 -21.26 -4.43 -12.65
C ARG A 46 -20.36 -4.77 -11.47
N VAL A 47 -19.04 -4.83 -11.69
CA VAL A 47 -18.06 -5.18 -10.64
C VAL A 47 -17.54 -3.91 -9.95
N ASN A 48 -17.36 -2.85 -10.72
CA ASN A 48 -17.13 -1.47 -10.26
C ASN A 48 -15.93 -1.25 -9.32
N CYS A 49 -14.88 -2.10 -9.41
CA CYS A 49 -13.66 -1.92 -8.61
C CYS A 49 -13.02 -0.54 -8.82
N VAL A 50 -13.10 -0.04 -10.06
CA VAL A 50 -12.55 1.27 -10.46
C VAL A 50 -13.19 2.46 -9.73
N ALA A 51 -14.38 2.31 -9.12
CA ALA A 51 -15.02 3.40 -8.38
C ALA A 51 -14.16 3.92 -7.22
N CYS A 52 -13.42 3.03 -6.56
CA CYS A 52 -12.48 3.41 -5.50
C CYS A 52 -11.03 3.23 -5.95
N HIS A 53 -10.74 2.23 -6.79
CA HIS A 53 -9.39 1.95 -7.27
C HIS A 53 -9.12 2.56 -8.65
N SER A 54 -8.99 3.89 -8.69
CA SER A 54 -8.84 4.67 -9.93
C SER A 54 -7.49 5.36 -10.06
N GLY A 55 -7.25 5.91 -11.25
CA GLY A 55 -6.06 6.70 -11.54
C GLY A 55 -4.76 5.88 -11.58
N PRO A 56 -3.61 6.56 -11.70
CA PRO A 56 -2.32 5.90 -11.92
C PRO A 56 -1.90 4.96 -10.79
N LEU A 57 -2.36 5.18 -9.56
CA LEU A 57 -2.01 4.36 -8.38
C LEU A 57 -3.11 3.35 -8.02
N PHE A 58 -4.21 3.30 -8.78
CA PHE A 58 -5.38 2.47 -8.46
C PHE A 58 -5.92 2.76 -7.07
N SER A 59 -6.05 4.05 -6.74
CA SER A 59 -6.63 4.55 -5.50
C SER A 59 -7.15 5.96 -5.70
N ASP A 60 -8.38 6.19 -5.26
CA ASP A 60 -9.00 7.51 -5.12
C ASP A 60 -8.46 8.29 -3.90
N THR A 61 -7.64 7.65 -3.07
CA THR A 61 -7.12 8.13 -1.79
C THR A 61 -8.18 8.51 -0.75
N GLN A 62 -9.44 8.18 -1.02
CA GLN A 62 -10.57 8.42 -0.12
C GLN A 62 -10.66 7.33 0.94
N PHE A 63 -11.64 7.49 1.85
CA PHE A 63 -11.81 6.63 3.00
C PHE A 63 -13.19 5.98 2.96
N HIS A 64 -13.22 4.65 3.01
CA HIS A 64 -14.43 3.85 2.83
C HIS A 64 -14.53 2.77 3.90
N THR A 65 -15.77 2.41 4.24
CA THR A 65 -16.06 1.22 5.05
C THR A 65 -16.50 0.11 4.10
N THR A 66 -15.65 -0.89 3.91
CA THR A 66 -15.98 -2.06 3.06
C THR A 66 -16.79 -3.11 3.80
N GLY A 67 -16.94 -2.97 5.12
CA GLY A 67 -17.65 -3.92 5.98
C GLY A 67 -16.84 -5.16 6.29
N LEU A 68 -15.57 -5.00 6.68
CA LEU A 68 -14.73 -6.10 7.11
C LEU A 68 -14.91 -6.34 8.61
N HIS A 69 -15.38 -7.53 9.00
CA HIS A 69 -15.35 -7.99 10.38
C HIS A 69 -13.91 -8.31 10.79
N VAL A 70 -13.44 -7.77 11.92
CA VAL A 70 -12.11 -8.07 12.45
C VAL A 70 -12.13 -9.46 13.10
N ASN A 71 -11.32 -10.39 12.58
CA ASN A 71 -11.16 -11.72 13.14
C ASN A 71 -9.78 -11.85 13.81
N THR A 72 -9.77 -11.90 15.15
CA THR A 72 -8.54 -11.99 15.95
C THR A 72 -7.90 -13.37 15.95
N ASP A 73 -8.60 -14.42 15.55
CA ASP A 73 -7.99 -15.76 15.39
C ASP A 73 -7.13 -15.80 14.13
N LEU A 74 -7.57 -15.13 13.06
CA LEU A 74 -6.83 -15.00 11.79
C LEU A 74 -5.80 -13.88 11.82
N SER A 75 -6.01 -12.85 12.65
CA SER A 75 -5.04 -11.78 12.89
C SER A 75 -4.93 -11.46 14.38
N PRO A 76 -4.06 -12.16 15.12
CA PRO A 76 -3.90 -11.98 16.57
C PRO A 76 -3.44 -10.59 16.99
N HIS A 77 -2.92 -9.79 16.06
CA HIS A 77 -2.46 -8.43 16.30
C HIS A 77 -3.51 -7.36 15.99
N ALA A 78 -4.65 -7.74 15.39
CA ALA A 78 -5.71 -6.80 15.07
C ALA A 78 -6.45 -6.39 16.35
N ASP A 79 -6.69 -5.09 16.50
CA ASP A 79 -7.56 -4.56 17.55
C ASP A 79 -9.00 -4.50 17.01
N PRO A 80 -9.93 -5.34 17.53
CA PRO A 80 -11.31 -5.34 17.08
C PRO A 80 -12.09 -4.08 17.47
N THR A 81 -11.50 -3.22 18.32
CA THR A 81 -12.07 -1.95 18.77
C THR A 81 -11.55 -0.74 18.00
N GLU A 82 -10.66 -0.94 17.01
CA GLU A 82 -10.09 0.17 16.24
C GLU A 82 -11.14 0.86 15.34
N ASP A 83 -11.39 2.13 15.64
CA ASP A 83 -12.38 2.95 14.92
C ASP A 83 -11.89 3.51 13.56
N GLY A 84 -10.70 3.11 13.10
CA GLY A 84 -10.11 3.52 11.82
C GLY A 84 -9.88 5.03 11.72
N ARG A 85 -10.40 5.68 10.67
CA ARG A 85 -10.21 7.13 10.44
C ARG A 85 -10.61 8.00 11.65
N TYR A 86 -11.63 7.61 12.40
CA TYR A 86 -12.11 8.39 13.54
C TYR A 86 -11.02 8.58 14.62
N SER A 87 -10.40 7.48 15.08
CA SER A 87 -9.33 7.53 16.09
C SER A 87 -8.07 8.20 15.53
N ALA A 88 -7.74 7.98 14.26
CA ALA A 88 -6.61 8.64 13.59
C ALA A 88 -6.77 10.17 13.54
N LEU A 89 -7.97 10.68 13.28
CA LEU A 89 -8.25 12.12 13.30
C LEU A 89 -8.06 12.71 14.70
N GLN A 90 -8.47 12.02 15.77
CA GLN A 90 -8.23 12.47 17.14
C GLN A 90 -6.73 12.63 17.43
N GLN A 91 -5.91 11.66 16.99
CA GLN A 91 -4.46 11.72 17.19
C GLN A 91 -3.83 12.90 16.44
N VAL A 92 -4.23 13.11 15.18
CA VAL A 92 -3.70 14.21 14.34
C VAL A 92 -4.17 15.59 14.81
N LEU A 93 -5.37 15.69 15.39
CA LEU A 93 -5.96 16.96 15.84
C LEU A 93 -5.70 17.28 17.32
N SER A 94 -5.22 16.32 18.12
CA SER A 94 -4.96 16.56 19.55
C SER A 94 -3.93 17.67 19.74
N ASN A 95 -4.42 18.82 20.19
CA ASN A 95 -3.66 20.01 20.55
C ASN A 95 -3.86 20.38 22.03
N ALA A 96 -4.40 19.45 22.84
CA ALA A 96 -4.62 19.69 24.25
C ALA A 96 -3.28 19.85 24.97
N GLU A 97 -3.25 20.72 25.99
CA GLU A 97 -2.11 20.88 26.87
C GLU A 97 -1.75 19.52 27.49
N GLY A 98 -0.51 19.05 27.32
CA GLY A 98 -0.08 17.71 27.73
C GLY A 98 -0.35 16.59 26.72
N THR A 99 -0.93 16.86 25.55
CA THR A 99 -0.97 15.93 24.40
C THR A 99 0.06 16.35 23.36
N THR A 100 0.73 15.37 22.74
CA THR A 100 1.88 15.62 21.88
C THR A 100 1.55 15.75 20.41
N GLY A 101 0.27 15.59 20.01
CA GLY A 101 -0.17 15.63 18.61
C GLY A 101 0.89 15.10 17.67
N GLU A 102 1.45 13.91 17.96
CA GLU A 102 2.82 13.54 17.55
C GLU A 102 3.02 13.57 16.03
N PHE A 103 1.91 13.48 15.32
CA PHE A 103 1.80 13.42 13.88
C PHE A 103 1.37 14.75 13.25
N ASN A 104 1.46 15.87 13.98
CA ASN A 104 1.14 17.21 13.48
C ASN A 104 2.26 18.24 13.74
N VAL A 105 2.07 19.44 13.19
CA VAL A 105 3.07 20.52 13.20
C VAL A 105 3.34 21.10 14.59
N ASN A 106 2.44 20.88 15.56
CA ASN A 106 2.61 21.32 16.96
C ASN A 106 3.45 20.36 17.80
N SER A 107 3.75 19.16 17.29
CA SER A 107 4.58 18.21 18.02
C SER A 107 5.96 18.79 18.38
N VAL A 108 6.53 18.33 19.50
CA VAL A 108 7.91 18.64 19.89
C VAL A 108 8.93 18.21 18.83
N TYR A 109 8.57 17.23 17.98
CA TYR A 109 9.40 16.68 16.92
C TYR A 109 9.31 17.44 15.59
N SER A 110 8.40 18.41 15.46
CA SER A 110 8.22 19.20 14.24
C SER A 110 9.43 20.12 13.99
N ASP A 111 9.97 20.10 12.76
CA ASP A 111 11.05 21.00 12.34
C ASP A 111 10.56 22.33 11.76
N ASN A 112 9.24 22.50 11.63
CA ASN A 112 8.60 23.77 11.31
C ASN A 112 7.17 23.82 11.90
N ARG A 113 6.98 24.61 12.97
CA ARG A 113 5.67 24.75 13.66
C ARG A 113 4.77 25.81 13.03
N ASP A 114 5.30 26.61 12.10
CA ASP A 114 4.62 27.78 11.54
C ASP A 114 3.92 27.48 10.19
N THR A 115 3.89 26.23 9.74
CA THR A 115 3.22 25.85 8.48
C THR A 115 1.69 25.84 8.56
N GLY A 116 1.12 26.05 9.75
CA GLY A 116 -0.32 26.09 9.95
C GLY A 116 -0.98 24.71 10.05
N PHE A 117 -2.21 24.73 10.54
CA PHE A 117 -2.99 23.57 10.97
C PHE A 117 -3.89 22.97 9.89
N LEU A 118 -4.22 21.68 10.05
CA LEU A 118 -5.40 21.07 9.45
C LEU A 118 -6.67 21.67 10.08
N THR A 119 -7.11 22.82 9.58
CA THR A 119 -8.37 23.45 10.02
C THR A 119 -9.57 22.79 9.34
N GLY A 120 -10.68 22.63 10.07
CA GLY A 120 -11.93 22.11 9.52
C GLY A 120 -12.04 20.58 9.46
N LEU A 121 -11.05 19.86 9.99
CA LEU A 121 -11.21 18.43 10.28
C LEU A 121 -11.84 18.28 11.67
N VAL A 122 -12.95 17.57 11.73
CA VAL A 122 -13.59 17.17 12.99
C VAL A 122 -13.90 15.68 12.88
N PRO A 123 -13.47 14.85 13.84
CA PRO A 123 -13.83 13.45 13.87
C PRO A 123 -15.33 13.32 14.15
N THR A 124 -16.04 12.61 13.28
CA THR A 124 -17.48 12.37 13.41
C THR A 124 -17.77 10.88 13.47
N ASP A 125 -18.93 10.46 13.98
CA ASP A 125 -19.32 9.04 13.95
C ASP A 125 -19.34 8.45 12.53
N ALA A 126 -19.53 9.30 11.51
CA ALA A 126 -19.43 8.89 10.11
C ALA A 126 -18.01 8.51 9.67
N ASP A 127 -16.96 8.82 10.45
CA ASP A 127 -15.59 8.41 10.18
C ASP A 127 -15.25 7.01 10.71
N LYS A 128 -16.09 6.45 11.60
CA LYS A 128 -15.86 5.14 12.22
C LYS A 128 -15.81 4.03 11.17
N GLY A 129 -14.81 3.17 11.28
CA GLY A 129 -14.60 2.01 10.40
C GLY A 129 -14.25 2.37 8.97
N LYS A 130 -13.93 3.63 8.68
CA LYS A 130 -13.42 4.03 7.36
C LYS A 130 -11.91 3.85 7.29
N TRP A 131 -11.47 3.23 6.21
CA TRP A 131 -10.08 2.99 5.89
C TRP A 131 -9.73 3.63 4.55
N ARG A 132 -8.52 4.16 4.43
CA ARG A 132 -8.06 4.73 3.16
C ARG A 132 -7.98 3.64 2.10
N THR A 133 -8.53 3.88 0.90
CA THR A 133 -8.33 3.01 -0.26
C THR A 133 -6.84 2.84 -0.52
N LYS A 134 -6.32 1.64 -0.33
CA LYS A 134 -4.91 1.35 -0.63
C LYS A 134 -4.68 1.30 -2.13
N GLU A 135 -3.47 1.67 -2.53
CA GLU A 135 -2.98 1.54 -3.89
C GLU A 135 -2.85 0.06 -4.26
N LEU A 136 -3.06 -0.29 -5.53
CA LEU A 136 -2.97 -1.67 -6.01
C LEU A 136 -1.68 -1.98 -6.78
N ARG A 137 -0.77 -1.00 -6.95
CA ARG A 137 0.57 -1.29 -7.48
C ARG A 137 1.30 -2.22 -6.53
N GLN A 138 1.99 -3.23 -7.07
CA GLN A 138 2.65 -4.31 -6.32
C GLN A 138 1.73 -5.21 -5.48
N VAL A 139 0.39 -5.09 -5.58
CA VAL A 139 -0.52 -5.79 -4.65
C VAL A 139 -0.32 -7.30 -4.62
N ALA A 140 -0.01 -7.94 -5.76
CA ALA A 140 0.16 -9.38 -5.80
C ALA A 140 1.37 -9.90 -4.99
N ALA A 141 2.31 -9.03 -4.64
CA ALA A 141 3.52 -9.36 -3.89
C ALA A 141 3.43 -8.99 -2.40
N THR A 142 2.27 -8.55 -1.90
CA THR A 142 2.11 -8.05 -0.52
C THR A 142 1.05 -8.79 0.30
N PRO A 143 1.03 -10.14 0.33
CA PRO A 143 0.21 -10.84 1.32
C PRO A 143 0.79 -10.65 2.74
N PRO A 144 -0.04 -10.75 3.80
CA PRO A 144 -1.50 -10.86 3.76
C PRO A 144 -2.19 -9.50 3.55
N TYR A 145 -3.49 -9.52 3.28
CA TYR A 145 -4.28 -8.38 2.79
C TYR A 145 -5.25 -7.80 3.83
N MET A 146 -5.80 -6.64 3.46
CA MET A 146 -6.66 -5.75 4.27
C MET A 146 -5.89 -5.06 5.41
N HIS A 147 -6.55 -4.15 6.13
CA HIS A 147 -5.91 -3.38 7.19
C HIS A 147 -5.51 -4.24 8.40
N THR A 148 -6.17 -5.37 8.61
CA THR A 148 -5.86 -6.33 9.68
C THR A 148 -4.88 -7.42 9.25
N GLY A 149 -4.61 -7.59 7.95
CA GLY A 149 -3.80 -8.73 7.47
C GLY A 149 -4.48 -10.09 7.63
N GLN A 150 -5.80 -10.16 7.81
CA GLN A 150 -6.52 -11.43 8.05
C GLN A 150 -6.85 -12.23 6.78
N MET A 151 -6.52 -11.71 5.59
CA MET A 151 -6.78 -12.38 4.30
C MET A 151 -5.47 -12.84 3.68
N PRO A 152 -5.20 -14.15 3.61
CA PRO A 152 -3.91 -14.65 3.10
C PRO A 152 -3.70 -14.45 1.60
N THR A 153 -4.76 -14.51 0.80
CA THR A 153 -4.66 -14.50 -0.67
C THR A 153 -5.52 -13.42 -1.34
N LEU A 154 -5.17 -13.04 -2.58
CA LEU A 154 -6.03 -12.19 -3.41
C LEU A 154 -7.39 -12.84 -3.70
N MET A 155 -7.45 -14.17 -3.72
CA MET A 155 -8.71 -14.90 -3.87
C MET A 155 -9.64 -14.64 -2.67
N ASP A 156 -9.11 -14.62 -1.46
CA ASP A 156 -9.88 -14.29 -0.25
C ASP A 156 -10.43 -12.87 -0.29
N VAL A 157 -9.62 -11.91 -0.77
CA VAL A 157 -10.03 -10.52 -0.98
C VAL A 157 -11.15 -10.43 -2.01
N ILE A 158 -11.00 -11.08 -3.17
CA ILE A 158 -12.03 -11.06 -4.22
C ILE A 158 -13.31 -11.74 -3.73
N ASN A 159 -13.21 -12.84 -2.98
CA ASN A 159 -14.37 -13.50 -2.37
C ASN A 159 -15.07 -12.63 -1.33
N PHE A 160 -14.34 -11.76 -0.62
CA PHE A 160 -14.92 -10.77 0.29
C PHE A 160 -15.73 -9.70 -0.47
N TYR A 161 -15.18 -9.16 -1.55
CA TYR A 161 -15.92 -8.20 -2.37
C TYR A 161 -17.09 -8.85 -3.10
N ASP A 162 -16.92 -10.09 -3.58
CA ASP A 162 -17.96 -10.84 -4.31
C ASP A 162 -19.22 -11.08 -3.47
N ARG A 163 -19.07 -11.29 -2.15
CA ARG A 163 -20.20 -11.39 -1.21
C ARG A 163 -20.74 -10.02 -0.73
N GLY A 164 -20.13 -8.91 -1.15
CA GLY A 164 -20.52 -7.56 -0.76
C GLY A 164 -20.05 -7.13 0.64
N GLY A 165 -18.96 -7.71 1.13
CA GLY A 165 -18.48 -7.52 2.50
C GLY A 165 -19.25 -8.33 3.54
N ASP A 166 -18.91 -8.17 4.81
CA ASP A 166 -19.55 -8.91 5.91
C ASP A 166 -20.90 -8.26 6.32
N PRO A 167 -21.75 -8.98 7.09
CA PRO A 167 -23.08 -8.49 7.47
C PRO A 167 -23.03 -7.26 8.38
N PRO A 168 -23.97 -6.29 8.25
CA PRO A 168 -24.08 -5.19 9.19
C PRO A 168 -24.16 -5.67 10.65
N GLY A 169 -23.49 -4.95 11.55
CA GLY A 169 -23.40 -5.32 12.98
C GLY A 169 -22.23 -6.23 13.33
N SER A 170 -21.52 -6.82 12.34
CA SER A 170 -20.26 -7.55 12.60
C SER A 170 -19.01 -6.68 12.50
N PHE A 171 -19.12 -5.43 12.03
CA PHE A 171 -18.00 -4.51 11.85
C PHE A 171 -18.36 -3.11 12.33
N ILE A 172 -17.35 -2.27 12.56
CA ILE A 172 -17.50 -0.88 13.00
C ILE A 172 -17.88 0.02 11.80
N GLY A 173 -18.82 0.93 12.01
CA GLY A 173 -19.21 1.94 11.03
C GLY A 173 -20.34 1.52 10.08
N THR A 174 -20.54 2.29 9.02
CA THR A 174 -21.59 2.04 8.01
C THR A 174 -20.95 1.68 6.69
N LYS A 175 -21.25 0.47 6.20
CA LYS A 175 -20.73 -0.03 4.92
C LYS A 175 -21.12 0.90 3.75
N SER A 176 -20.18 1.13 2.85
CA SER A 176 -20.38 1.94 1.65
C SER A 176 -21.53 1.39 0.80
N PRO A 177 -22.40 2.25 0.22
CA PRO A 177 -23.49 1.81 -0.64
C PRO A 177 -22.99 1.13 -1.93
N LEU A 178 -21.71 1.29 -2.28
CA LEU A 178 -21.09 0.59 -3.40
C LEU A 178 -20.83 -0.89 -3.11
N MET A 179 -20.88 -1.32 -1.85
CA MET A 179 -20.64 -2.72 -1.47
C MET A 179 -21.92 -3.55 -1.59
N HIS A 180 -21.94 -4.44 -2.58
CA HIS A 180 -23.05 -5.35 -2.85
C HIS A 180 -22.50 -6.66 -3.44
N PRO A 181 -23.26 -7.78 -3.37
CA PRO A 181 -22.85 -9.02 -4.01
C PRO A 181 -22.62 -8.84 -5.52
N LEU A 182 -21.50 -9.36 -6.01
CA LEU A 182 -21.07 -9.19 -7.41
C LEU A 182 -21.41 -10.40 -8.29
N HIS A 183 -21.68 -11.55 -7.65
CA HIS A 183 -22.03 -12.82 -8.28
C HIS A 183 -21.02 -13.26 -9.36
N LEU A 184 -19.73 -13.14 -9.04
CA LEU A 184 -18.62 -13.51 -9.91
C LEU A 184 -18.53 -15.03 -10.05
N THR A 185 -18.41 -15.49 -11.28
CA THR A 185 -18.00 -16.86 -11.58
C THR A 185 -16.54 -17.08 -11.18
N LEU A 186 -16.15 -18.35 -10.99
CA LEU A 186 -14.74 -18.69 -10.71
C LEU A 186 -13.78 -18.14 -11.77
N GLN A 187 -14.18 -18.21 -13.05
CA GLN A 187 -13.36 -17.69 -14.15
C GLN A 187 -13.14 -16.18 -14.04
N GLU A 188 -14.18 -15.41 -13.67
CA GLU A 188 -14.07 -13.96 -13.50
C GLU A 188 -13.17 -13.59 -12.33
N LYS A 189 -13.22 -14.36 -11.23
CA LYS A 189 -12.30 -14.19 -10.10
C LYS A 189 -10.85 -14.44 -10.52
N CYS A 190 -10.60 -15.52 -11.26
CA CYS A 190 -9.28 -15.82 -11.82
C CYS A 190 -8.80 -14.73 -12.79
N ASP A 191 -9.69 -14.21 -13.64
CA ASP A 191 -9.36 -13.13 -14.58
C ASP A 191 -9.01 -11.83 -13.84
N LEU A 192 -9.75 -11.47 -12.77
CA LEU A 192 -9.41 -10.33 -11.90
C LEU A 192 -8.03 -10.52 -11.24
N ILE A 193 -7.72 -11.71 -10.73
CA ILE A 193 -6.38 -12.01 -10.18
C ILE A 193 -5.32 -11.87 -11.27
N ALA A 194 -5.56 -12.40 -12.47
CA ALA A 194 -4.64 -12.27 -13.59
C ALA A 194 -4.35 -10.80 -13.91
N PHE A 195 -5.37 -9.94 -13.87
CA PHE A 195 -5.20 -8.50 -14.01
C PHE A 195 -4.39 -7.88 -12.86
N LEU A 196 -4.71 -8.18 -11.60
CA LEU A 196 -3.98 -7.62 -10.45
C LEU A 196 -2.49 -7.98 -10.45
N ASN A 197 -2.13 -9.18 -10.95
CA ASN A 197 -0.73 -9.58 -11.13
C ASN A 197 0.02 -8.71 -12.15
N THR A 198 -0.68 -8.10 -13.12
CA THR A 198 -0.06 -7.20 -14.09
C THR A 198 0.38 -5.86 -13.49
N LEU A 199 -0.05 -5.56 -12.26
CA LEU A 199 0.28 -4.34 -11.52
C LEU A 199 1.60 -4.45 -10.74
N THR A 200 2.28 -5.61 -10.83
CA THR A 200 3.59 -5.84 -10.24
C THR A 200 4.68 -5.55 -11.27
N GLY A 201 5.47 -4.51 -11.01
CA GLY A 201 6.67 -4.16 -11.78
C GLY A 201 7.93 -4.84 -11.29
N ASP A 202 9.05 -4.37 -11.82
CA ASP A 202 10.39 -4.83 -11.50
C ASP A 202 10.65 -4.72 -9.99
N PRO A 203 11.45 -5.64 -9.41
CA PRO A 203 11.88 -5.53 -8.03
C PRO A 203 12.67 -4.23 -7.81
N LEU A 204 12.71 -3.77 -6.56
CA LEU A 204 13.55 -2.63 -6.20
C LEU A 204 15.03 -2.97 -6.44
N PRO A 205 15.88 -1.97 -6.77
CA PRO A 205 17.32 -2.17 -6.88
C PRO A 205 17.89 -2.87 -5.62
N PRO A 206 18.69 -3.95 -5.75
CA PRO A 206 19.14 -4.75 -4.60
C PRO A 206 19.89 -3.94 -3.53
N GLY A 207 20.69 -2.96 -3.95
CA GLY A 207 21.43 -2.09 -3.03
C GLY A 207 20.55 -1.15 -2.20
N LEU A 208 19.25 -1.02 -2.51
CA LEU A 208 18.30 -0.32 -1.64
C LEU A 208 17.73 -1.26 -0.57
N THR A 209 17.58 -2.55 -0.87
CA THR A 209 16.96 -3.53 0.03
C THR A 209 17.95 -4.30 0.90
N GLN A 210 19.25 -4.06 0.72
CA GLN A 210 20.32 -4.70 1.48
C GLN A 210 20.36 -4.21 2.92
N ASP A 211 20.47 -5.13 3.87
CA ASP A 211 20.63 -4.80 5.30
C ASP A 211 22.07 -4.32 5.57
N THR A 212 22.27 -3.01 5.47
CA THR A 212 23.59 -2.40 5.72
C THR A 212 24.09 -2.50 7.17
N SER A 213 23.24 -2.93 8.12
CA SER A 213 23.66 -3.18 9.50
C SER A 213 24.40 -4.52 9.66
N LYS A 214 24.29 -5.38 8.64
CA LYS A 214 25.00 -6.65 8.52
C LYS A 214 25.92 -6.55 7.30
N PRO A 215 27.19 -6.12 7.46
CA PRO A 215 28.12 -6.09 6.34
C PRO A 215 28.22 -7.50 5.76
N ASP A 216 27.86 -7.66 4.49
CA ASP A 216 27.78 -8.96 3.85
C ASP A 216 29.10 -9.73 3.98
N SER A 217 28.96 -11.02 4.26
CA SER A 217 29.90 -12.04 3.83
C SER A 217 30.12 -11.91 2.31
N VAL A 218 31.13 -11.11 1.95
CA VAL A 218 31.89 -11.11 0.69
C VAL A 218 31.04 -11.27 -0.58
N VAL A 219 30.50 -10.16 -1.09
CA VAL A 219 30.37 -10.01 -2.55
C VAL A 219 31.76 -9.57 -3.05
N PRO A 220 32.43 -10.32 -3.96
CA PRO A 220 33.71 -9.89 -4.48
C PRO A 220 33.54 -8.59 -5.28
N PRO A 221 34.54 -7.69 -5.25
CA PRO A 221 34.45 -6.39 -5.89
C PRO A 221 34.21 -6.54 -7.40
N ASP A 222 33.36 -5.67 -7.93
CA ASP A 222 33.13 -5.53 -9.36
C ASP A 222 34.30 -4.77 -9.99
N ASP A 223 35.17 -5.49 -10.69
CA ASP A 223 36.35 -4.93 -11.36
C ASP A 223 36.00 -3.90 -12.47
N SER A 224 34.72 -3.77 -12.85
CA SER A 224 34.27 -2.79 -13.84
C SER A 224 33.87 -1.43 -13.25
N ASN A 225 33.80 -1.31 -11.91
CA ASN A 225 33.44 -0.06 -11.24
C ASN A 225 34.70 0.82 -10.96
N PRO A 226 34.81 2.03 -11.54
CA PRO A 226 35.96 2.91 -11.35
C PRO A 226 36.17 3.35 -9.89
N ARG A 227 35.11 3.34 -9.05
CA ARG A 227 35.23 3.67 -7.62
C ARG A 227 35.90 2.57 -6.81
N ASP A 228 35.71 1.31 -7.18
CA ASP A 228 36.27 0.17 -6.44
C ASP A 228 37.75 -0.06 -6.81
N GLN A 229 38.15 0.27 -8.04
CA GLN A 229 39.56 0.32 -8.46
C GLN A 229 40.38 1.38 -7.67
N GLN A 230 39.74 2.50 -7.29
CA GLN A 230 40.37 3.54 -6.46
C GLN A 230 40.64 3.07 -5.02
N ILE A 231 39.82 2.16 -4.49
CA ILE A 231 40.01 1.59 -3.15
C ILE A 231 41.14 0.55 -3.15
N ALA A 232 41.22 -0.29 -4.20
CA ALA A 232 42.29 -1.30 -4.34
C ALA A 232 43.70 -0.69 -4.51
N SER A 233 43.81 0.46 -5.20
CA SER A 233 45.11 1.13 -5.41
C SER A 233 45.69 1.80 -4.16
N ARG A 234 44.85 2.15 -3.17
CA ARG A 234 45.29 2.78 -1.91
C ARG A 234 45.92 1.80 -0.93
N HIS A 235 45.65 0.50 -1.07
CA HIS A 235 46.22 -0.54 -0.18
C HIS A 235 47.55 -1.13 -0.63
N ARG A 236 48.05 -0.80 -1.83
CA ARG A 236 49.38 -1.27 -2.33
C ARG A 236 50.49 -0.22 -2.24
N GLY A 237 50.28 0.85 -1.47
CA GLY A 237 51.18 2.02 -1.40
C GLY A 237 51.98 2.19 -0.11
N GLY A 238 52.09 1.19 0.76
CA GLY A 238 52.97 1.21 1.93
C GLY A 238 54.38 0.74 1.55
N ARG A 239 55.33 1.68 1.47
CA ARG A 239 56.75 1.53 1.12
C ARG A 239 57.60 0.95 2.29
N PRO A 240 58.87 0.57 2.03
CA PRO A 240 59.53 -0.70 2.38
C PRO A 240 59.92 -0.91 3.84
#